data_AF-A0A834G2H7-F1
#
_entry.id   AF-A0A834G2H7-F1
#
_cell.length_a   1.000
_cell.length_b   1.000
_cell.length_c   1.000
_cell.angle_alpha   90.00
_cell.angle_beta   90.00
_cell.angle_gamma   90.00
#
_symmetry.space_group_name_H-M   'P 1'
#
loop_
_entity.id
_entity.type
_entity.pdbx_description
1 polymer ?
#
loop_
_entity_poly.entity_id
_entity_poly.type
_entity_poly.pdbx_seq_one_letter_code
_entity_poly.pdbx_strand_id
1 'polypeptide(L)'
;MGKRLNNWAMQVEDELKIMTTTETAEMQQWNKQSIYKVPDFVKDLYAKVYRPRFVSLGPYHHVESHLEPMEKHKHRALLHFLKRSRKPLASYIAALAELMILDGCFMLEVMRTSTLEMDDYSANDPIFSKHGKLHIVPCIRRDMMMLENQLPICFFSPRLLLLKTRRELR
;
A
#
# COMPACT_ATOMS: atom_id res chain seq x y z
N MET A 1 4.29 24.23 39.57
CA MET A 1 3.52 23.37 38.64
C MET A 1 2.75 24.17 37.57
N GLY A 2 2.09 25.29 37.90
CA GLY A 2 1.22 26.04 36.97
C GLY A 2 1.84 26.68 35.73
N LYS A 3 3.12 27.13 35.77
CA LYS A 3 3.78 27.72 34.58
C LYS A 3 4.01 26.73 33.43
N ARG A 4 4.21 25.44 33.75
CA ARG A 4 4.50 24.38 32.77
C ARG A 4 3.22 23.90 32.09
N LEU A 5 2.11 23.88 32.83
CA LEU A 5 0.77 23.62 32.30
C LEU A 5 0.29 24.74 31.37
N ASN A 6 0.52 26.01 31.74
CA ASN A 6 0.14 27.14 30.88
C ASN A 6 0.96 27.21 29.59
N ASN A 7 2.27 26.92 29.65
CA ASN A 7 3.09 26.86 28.43
C ASN A 7 2.68 25.71 27.51
N TRP A 8 2.37 24.53 28.08
CA TRP A 8 1.89 23.40 27.28
C TRP A 8 0.50 23.69 26.67
N ALA A 9 -0.41 24.30 27.44
CA ALA A 9 -1.72 24.68 26.93
C ALA A 9 -1.63 25.70 25.78
N MET A 10 -0.78 26.73 25.91
CA MET A 10 -0.54 27.68 24.82
C MET A 10 0.11 27.02 23.61
N GLN A 11 1.03 26.08 23.82
CA GLN A 11 1.65 25.32 22.74
C GLN A 11 0.62 24.46 21.98
N VAL A 12 -0.26 23.78 22.70
CA VAL A 12 -1.32 22.97 22.11
C VAL A 12 -2.34 23.84 21.37
N GLU A 13 -2.66 25.04 21.87
CA GLU A 13 -3.54 25.99 21.16
C GLU A 13 -2.91 26.57 19.88
N ASP A 14 -1.61 26.83 19.88
CA ASP A 14 -0.88 27.22 18.67
C ASP A 14 -0.79 26.06 17.68
N GLU A 15 -0.53 24.83 18.15
CA GLU A 15 -0.55 23.62 17.33
C GLU A 15 -1.95 23.38 16.72
N LEU A 16 -3.03 23.59 17.47
CA LEU A 16 -4.43 23.51 17.00
C LEU A 16 -4.74 24.51 15.87
N LYS A 17 -4.18 25.73 15.94
CA LYS A 17 -4.32 26.74 14.88
C LYS A 17 -3.52 26.36 13.63
N ILE A 18 -2.35 25.73 13.79
CA ILE A 18 -1.55 25.25 12.67
C ILE A 18 -2.25 24.06 12.00
N MET A 19 -2.75 23.10 12.80
CA MET A 19 -3.39 21.86 12.35
C MET A 19 -4.63 22.11 11.47
N THR A 20 -5.46 23.08 11.82
CA THR A 20 -6.62 23.52 11.02
C THR A 20 -6.24 24.17 9.68
N THR A 21 -5.01 24.68 9.55
CA THR A 21 -4.49 25.29 8.31
C THR A 21 -3.73 24.26 7.45
N THR A 22 -3.23 23.18 8.06
CA THR A 22 -2.42 22.12 7.43
C THR A 22 -3.18 20.82 7.12
N GLU A 23 -4.51 20.78 7.22
CA GLU A 23 -5.31 19.59 6.85
C GLU A 23 -4.89 19.01 5.49
N THR A 24 -4.53 19.88 4.54
CA THR A 24 -4.00 19.50 3.21
C THR A 24 -2.62 18.85 3.27
N ALA A 25 -1.71 19.29 4.16
CA ALA A 25 -0.39 18.70 4.33
C ALA A 25 -0.43 17.36 5.09
N GLU A 26 -1.30 17.26 6.10
CA GLU A 26 -1.54 16.02 6.84
C GLU A 26 -2.22 14.98 5.93
N MET A 27 -3.25 15.37 5.17
CA MET A 27 -3.84 14.52 4.13
C MET A 27 -2.82 14.10 3.08
N GLN A 28 -1.94 14.99 2.60
CA GLN A 28 -0.86 14.63 1.67
C GLN A 28 0.16 13.67 2.27
N GLN A 29 0.40 13.71 3.58
CA GLN A 29 1.28 12.79 4.28
C GLN A 29 0.65 11.39 4.40
N TRP A 30 -0.62 11.30 4.78
CA TRP A 30 -1.34 10.04 4.89
C TRP A 30 -1.67 9.41 3.52
N ASN A 31 -1.87 10.23 2.48
CA ASN A 31 -2.05 9.78 1.09
C ASN A 31 -0.80 9.11 0.50
N LYS A 32 0.38 9.25 1.13
CA LYS A 32 1.63 8.59 0.68
C LYS A 32 1.84 7.19 1.27
N GLN A 33 1.04 6.79 2.27
CA GLN A 33 1.24 5.53 2.99
C GLN A 33 0.20 4.48 2.59
N SER A 34 0.47 3.76 1.50
CA SER A 34 -0.36 2.63 1.05
C SER A 34 -0.05 1.33 1.80
N ILE A 35 1.05 1.30 2.55
CA ILE A 35 1.44 0.19 3.42
C ILE A 35 1.66 0.78 4.81
N TYR A 36 1.01 0.24 5.83
CA TYR A 36 1.06 0.78 7.18
C TYR A 36 2.23 0.17 7.95
N LYS A 37 3.11 1.02 8.49
CA LYS A 37 4.16 0.59 9.41
C LYS A 37 3.52 0.29 10.78
N VAL A 38 3.56 -0.97 11.19
CA VAL A 38 3.06 -1.38 12.51
C VAL A 38 3.88 -0.68 13.61
N PRO A 39 3.23 -0.05 14.62
CA PRO A 39 3.91 0.62 15.72
C PRO A 39 4.85 -0.31 16.50
N ASP A 40 5.95 0.24 17.03
CA ASP A 40 7.00 -0.56 17.70
C ASP A 40 6.46 -1.36 18.89
N PHE A 41 5.58 -0.79 19.71
CA PHE A 41 4.99 -1.51 20.85
C PHE A 41 4.20 -2.77 20.45
N VAL A 42 3.51 -2.76 19.29
CA VAL A 42 2.77 -3.92 18.77
C VAL A 42 3.75 -4.96 18.23
N LYS A 43 4.80 -4.50 17.55
CA LYS A 43 5.87 -5.38 17.07
C LYS A 43 6.60 -6.02 18.23
N ASP A 44 6.83 -5.34 19.33
CA ASP A 44 7.50 -5.91 20.50
C ASP A 44 6.62 -6.96 21.19
N LEU A 45 5.31 -6.69 21.30
CA LEU A 45 4.34 -7.62 21.87
C LEU A 45 4.21 -8.91 21.05
N TYR A 46 4.33 -8.81 19.71
CA TYR A 46 4.19 -9.93 18.78
C TYR A 46 5.34 -10.00 17.77
N ALA A 47 6.58 -9.98 18.25
CA ALA A 47 7.77 -9.88 17.38
C ALA A 47 7.87 -10.98 16.32
N LYS A 48 7.35 -12.18 16.62
CA LYS A 48 7.34 -13.31 15.68
C LYS A 48 6.41 -13.12 14.48
N VAL A 49 5.39 -12.26 14.59
CA VAL A 49 4.39 -12.01 13.54
C VAL A 49 4.84 -10.87 12.63
N TYR A 50 5.45 -9.84 13.21
CA TYR A 50 5.74 -8.60 12.48
C TYR A 50 7.21 -8.40 12.09
N ARG A 51 8.15 -9.25 12.57
CA ARG A 51 9.56 -9.15 12.19
C ARG A 51 9.99 -10.33 11.31
N PRO A 52 10.34 -10.08 10.03
CA PRO A 52 10.82 -11.14 9.15
C PRO A 52 12.15 -11.71 9.64
N ARG A 53 12.25 -13.04 9.66
CA ARG A 53 13.47 -13.76 10.10
C ARG A 53 14.46 -14.01 8.97
N PHE A 54 13.98 -14.19 7.74
CA PHE A 54 14.80 -14.62 6.62
C PHE A 54 14.76 -13.66 5.44
N VAL A 55 13.58 -13.19 5.05
CA VAL A 55 13.40 -12.32 3.88
C VAL A 55 12.42 -11.20 4.18
N SER A 56 12.81 -9.96 3.88
CA SER A 56 11.89 -8.81 3.85
C SER A 56 11.11 -8.79 2.55
N LEU A 57 9.82 -8.45 2.57
CA LEU A 57 9.07 -8.04 1.40
C LEU A 57 8.53 -6.63 1.66
N GLY A 58 8.82 -5.68 0.76
CA GLY A 58 8.41 -4.28 0.92
C GLY A 58 9.33 -3.41 1.80
N PRO A 59 9.05 -2.10 1.85
CA PRO A 59 10.05 -1.06 2.15
C PRO A 59 10.62 -1.07 3.57
N TYR A 60 9.94 -1.68 4.54
CA TYR A 60 10.22 -1.44 5.97
C TYR A 60 11.37 -2.26 6.56
N HIS A 61 11.66 -3.43 6.02
CA HIS A 61 12.67 -4.33 6.59
C HIS A 61 13.90 -4.50 5.68
N HIS A 62 14.08 -3.65 4.66
CA HIS A 62 15.26 -3.69 3.78
C HIS A 62 16.55 -3.17 4.44
N VAL A 63 16.44 -2.51 5.59
CA VAL A 63 17.56 -1.85 6.28
C VAL A 63 18.15 -2.73 7.39
N GLU A 64 17.55 -3.89 7.69
CA GLU A 64 18.05 -4.77 8.75
C GLU A 64 19.21 -5.64 8.23
N SER A 65 20.37 -5.54 8.89
CA SER A 65 21.62 -6.19 8.45
C SER A 65 21.50 -7.72 8.33
N HIS A 66 20.66 -8.36 9.14
CA HIS A 66 20.45 -9.81 9.07
C HIS A 66 19.63 -10.25 7.84
N LEU A 67 18.99 -9.33 7.12
CA LEU A 67 18.21 -9.59 5.92
C LEU A 67 18.96 -9.28 4.62
N GLU A 68 20.06 -8.53 4.71
CA GLU A 68 20.91 -8.15 3.56
C GLU A 68 21.35 -9.35 2.71
N PRO A 69 21.74 -10.52 3.29
CA PRO A 69 22.10 -11.68 2.48
C PRO A 69 20.99 -12.08 1.50
N MET A 70 19.72 -11.94 1.87
CA MET A 70 18.61 -12.33 1.00
C MET A 70 18.36 -11.35 -0.14
N GLU A 71 18.80 -10.09 -0.05
CA GLU A 71 18.74 -9.17 -1.18
C GLU A 71 19.62 -9.66 -2.36
N LYS A 72 20.78 -10.26 -2.05
CA LYS A 72 21.63 -10.92 -3.07
C LYS A 72 20.93 -12.11 -3.73
N HIS A 73 20.20 -12.90 -2.95
CA HIS A 73 19.44 -14.04 -3.48
C HIS A 73 18.22 -13.60 -4.29
N LYS A 74 17.53 -12.52 -3.92
CA LYS A 74 16.46 -11.92 -4.73
C LYS A 74 16.99 -11.42 -6.07
N HIS A 75 18.13 -10.72 -6.08
CA HIS A 75 18.77 -10.27 -7.31
C HIS A 75 19.14 -11.45 -8.22
N ARG A 76 19.74 -12.51 -7.66
CA ARG A 76 20.03 -13.75 -8.41
C ARG A 76 18.77 -14.40 -8.97
N ALA A 77 17.69 -14.47 -8.19
CA ALA A 77 16.42 -15.04 -8.63
C ALA A 77 15.83 -14.25 -9.81
N LEU A 78 15.87 -12.91 -9.76
CA LEU A 78 15.46 -12.04 -10.86
C LEU A 78 16.25 -12.34 -12.14
N LEU A 79 17.57 -12.42 -12.06
CA LEU A 79 18.42 -12.73 -13.22
C LEU A 79 18.08 -14.10 -13.83
N HIS A 80 17.94 -15.14 -13.01
CA HIS A 80 17.55 -16.46 -13.49
C HIS A 80 16.14 -16.48 -14.10
N PHE A 81 15.20 -15.72 -13.53
CA PHE A 81 13.86 -15.58 -14.05
C PHE A 81 13.86 -14.93 -15.44
N LEU A 82 14.55 -13.81 -15.61
CA LEU A 82 14.68 -13.09 -16.89
C LEU A 82 15.39 -13.94 -17.95
N LYS A 83 16.49 -14.61 -17.57
CA LYS A 83 17.21 -15.53 -18.46
C LYS A 83 16.30 -16.65 -18.98
N ARG A 84 15.45 -17.22 -18.11
CA ARG A 84 14.53 -18.30 -18.47
C ARG A 84 13.36 -17.83 -19.32
N SER A 85 12.82 -16.64 -19.05
CA SER A 85 11.66 -16.13 -19.78
C SER A 85 11.99 -15.57 -21.16
N ARG A 86 13.27 -15.20 -21.40
CA ARG A 86 13.73 -14.54 -22.64
C ARG A 86 12.92 -13.28 -22.98
N LYS A 87 12.40 -12.59 -21.96
CA LYS A 87 11.69 -11.32 -22.10
C LYS A 87 12.49 -10.18 -21.48
N PRO A 88 12.42 -8.97 -22.06
CA PRO A 88 13.09 -7.82 -21.47
C PRO A 88 12.42 -7.45 -20.13
N LEU A 89 13.23 -6.94 -19.20
CA LEU A 89 12.76 -6.48 -17.87
C LEU A 89 11.60 -5.47 -18.00
N ALA A 90 11.65 -4.60 -19.00
CA ALA A 90 10.61 -3.62 -19.30
C ALA A 90 9.20 -4.23 -19.46
N SER A 91 9.08 -5.44 -20.02
CA SER A 91 7.78 -6.11 -20.15
C SER A 91 7.16 -6.47 -18.79
N TYR A 92 7.99 -6.81 -17.80
CA TYR A 92 7.52 -7.10 -16.45
C TYR A 92 7.23 -5.82 -15.69
N ILE A 93 8.08 -4.79 -15.85
CA ILE A 93 7.83 -3.47 -15.25
C ILE A 93 6.50 -2.92 -15.76
N ALA A 94 6.24 -2.95 -17.06
CA ALA A 94 4.99 -2.46 -17.63
C ALA A 94 3.77 -3.21 -17.06
N ALA A 95 3.80 -4.56 -17.06
CA ALA A 95 2.70 -5.36 -16.55
C ALA A 95 2.46 -5.17 -15.04
N LEU A 96 3.54 -5.07 -14.25
CA LEU A 96 3.43 -4.81 -12.81
C LEU A 96 2.97 -3.37 -12.54
N ALA A 97 3.46 -2.39 -13.30
CA ALA A 97 3.04 -1.01 -13.18
C ALA A 97 1.56 -0.85 -13.53
N GLU A 98 1.06 -1.52 -14.57
CA GLU A 98 -0.36 -1.51 -14.93
C GLU A 98 -1.23 -2.01 -13.77
N LEU A 99 -0.87 -3.14 -13.15
CA LEU A 99 -1.56 -3.67 -11.98
C LEU A 99 -1.50 -2.70 -10.79
N MET A 100 -0.30 -2.20 -10.47
CA MET A 100 -0.09 -1.28 -9.35
C MET A 100 -0.81 0.06 -9.54
N ILE A 101 -0.87 0.58 -10.76
CA ILE A 101 -1.56 1.83 -11.09
C ILE A 101 -3.06 1.62 -11.00
N LEU A 102 -3.59 0.51 -11.52
CA LEU A 102 -5.02 0.20 -11.43
C LEU A 102 -5.47 0.09 -9.98
N ASP A 103 -4.79 -0.73 -9.18
CA ASP A 103 -5.11 -0.95 -7.78
C ASP A 103 -4.90 0.34 -6.96
N GLY A 104 -3.83 1.09 -7.25
CA GLY A 104 -3.53 2.37 -6.61
C GLY A 104 -4.57 3.46 -6.89
N CYS A 105 -4.99 3.64 -8.15
CA CYS A 105 -6.04 4.60 -8.51
C CYS A 105 -7.39 4.23 -7.90
N PHE A 106 -7.75 2.94 -7.93
CA PHE A 106 -8.98 2.48 -7.28
C PHE A 106 -8.97 2.73 -5.77
N MET A 107 -7.83 2.47 -5.11
CA MET A 107 -7.64 2.81 -3.69
C MET A 107 -7.80 4.29 -3.41
N LEU A 108 -7.13 5.13 -4.19
CA LEU A 108 -7.21 6.58 -4.03
C LEU A 108 -8.66 7.07 -4.18
N GLU A 109 -9.41 6.54 -5.13
CA GLU A 109 -10.82 6.90 -5.34
C GLU A 109 -11.74 6.45 -4.19
N VAL A 110 -11.54 5.23 -3.69
CA VAL A 110 -12.26 4.67 -2.51
C VAL A 110 -11.92 5.43 -1.22
N MET A 111 -10.73 6.02 -1.12
CA MET A 111 -10.34 6.86 0.02
C MET A 111 -10.84 8.31 -0.16
N ARG A 112 -10.85 8.85 -1.38
CA ARG A 112 -11.39 10.19 -1.71
C ARG A 112 -12.87 10.33 -1.39
N THR A 113 -13.64 9.25 -1.55
CA THR A 113 -15.09 9.25 -1.24
C THR A 113 -15.44 9.54 0.23
N SER A 114 -14.46 9.61 1.14
CA SER A 114 -14.61 10.07 2.52
C SER A 114 -14.83 11.58 2.65
N THR A 115 -14.38 12.35 1.65
CA THR A 115 -14.61 13.80 1.54
C THR A 115 -15.81 14.01 0.62
N LEU A 116 -16.92 14.54 1.14
CA LEU A 116 -18.22 14.71 0.47
C LEU A 116 -18.21 15.74 -0.69
N GLU A 117 -17.21 15.71 -1.57
CA GLU A 117 -17.14 16.61 -2.72
C GLU A 117 -18.00 16.13 -3.90
N MET A 118 -18.39 17.07 -4.77
CA MET A 118 -19.16 16.81 -5.99
C MET A 118 -18.48 15.74 -6.83
N ASP A 119 -19.29 14.76 -7.25
CA ASP A 119 -18.83 13.60 -7.99
C ASP A 119 -19.33 13.65 -9.42
N ASP A 120 -18.44 13.37 -10.37
CA ASP A 120 -18.75 13.23 -11.79
C ASP A 120 -19.30 11.84 -12.17
N TYR A 121 -19.37 10.92 -11.20
CA TYR A 121 -19.99 9.61 -11.36
C TYR A 121 -21.52 9.70 -11.53
N SER A 122 -22.05 8.80 -12.34
CA SER A 122 -23.49 8.65 -12.55
C SER A 122 -24.22 8.31 -11.25
N ALA A 123 -25.43 8.85 -11.07
CA ALA A 123 -26.29 8.50 -9.93
C ALA A 123 -26.62 6.99 -9.86
N ASN A 124 -26.53 6.28 -10.99
CA ASN A 124 -26.78 4.84 -11.09
C ASN A 124 -25.49 4.00 -11.02
N ASP A 125 -24.33 4.62 -10.74
CA ASP A 125 -23.07 3.87 -10.58
C ASP A 125 -23.16 2.92 -9.37
N PRO A 126 -22.80 1.63 -9.52
CA PRO A 126 -22.98 0.64 -8.45
C PRO A 126 -22.03 0.85 -7.26
N ILE A 127 -20.92 1.57 -7.43
CA ILE A 127 -19.85 1.70 -6.43
C ILE A 127 -19.73 3.15 -5.95
N PHE A 128 -19.63 4.11 -6.88
CA PHE A 128 -19.33 5.51 -6.60
C PHE A 128 -20.57 6.42 -6.61
N SER A 129 -21.78 5.91 -6.86
CA SER A 129 -22.99 6.71 -6.64
C SER A 129 -23.16 7.09 -5.16
N LYS A 130 -24.03 8.05 -4.86
CA LYS A 130 -24.38 8.39 -3.46
C LYS A 130 -24.76 7.15 -2.62
N HIS A 131 -25.47 6.19 -3.23
CA HIS A 131 -25.84 4.95 -2.57
C HIS A 131 -24.64 4.01 -2.39
N GLY A 132 -23.83 3.82 -3.43
CA GLY A 132 -22.62 3.01 -3.37
C GLY A 132 -21.60 3.54 -2.34
N LYS A 133 -21.39 4.86 -2.29
CA LYS A 133 -20.55 5.52 -1.30
C LYS A 133 -20.99 5.28 0.14
N LEU A 134 -22.30 5.22 0.38
CA LEU A 134 -22.84 5.03 1.72
C LEU A 134 -22.80 3.57 2.18
N HIS A 135 -23.02 2.61 1.27
CA HIS A 135 -23.23 1.20 1.65
C HIS A 135 -22.16 0.23 1.16
N ILE A 136 -21.55 0.47 0.00
CA ILE A 136 -20.61 -0.44 -0.66
C ILE A 136 -19.17 -0.06 -0.36
N VAL A 137 -18.82 1.22 -0.53
CA VAL A 137 -17.46 1.74 -0.30
C VAL A 137 -16.91 1.44 1.10
N PRO A 138 -17.68 1.51 2.21
CA PRO A 138 -17.17 1.14 3.53
C PRO A 138 -16.75 -0.34 3.65
N CYS A 139 -17.45 -1.23 2.94
CA CYS A 139 -17.10 -2.65 2.86
C CYS A 139 -15.83 -2.84 2.04
N ILE A 140 -15.76 -2.22 0.86
CA ILE A 140 -14.56 -2.24 0.00
C ILE A 140 -13.35 -1.73 0.78
N ARG A 141 -13.46 -0.60 1.48
CA ARG A 141 -12.37 0.00 2.26
C ARG A 141 -11.86 -0.94 3.36
N ARG A 142 -12.74 -1.69 4.01
CA ARG A 142 -12.38 -2.70 5.01
C ARG A 142 -11.57 -3.84 4.39
N ASP A 143 -12.02 -4.34 3.24
CA ASP A 143 -11.36 -5.43 2.53
C ASP A 143 -9.99 -5.00 2.01
N MET A 144 -9.86 -3.75 1.56
CA MET A 144 -8.58 -3.17 1.12
C MET A 144 -7.54 -3.06 2.25
N MET A 145 -7.98 -2.99 3.51
CA MET A 145 -7.09 -2.92 4.67
C MET A 145 -6.69 -4.30 5.20
N MET A 146 -7.27 -5.40 4.68
CA MET A 146 -6.93 -6.75 5.10
C MET A 146 -5.52 -7.13 4.64
N LEU A 147 -4.73 -7.74 5.54
CA LEU A 147 -3.37 -8.20 5.25
C LEU A 147 -3.32 -9.20 4.09
N GLU A 148 -4.36 -10.03 3.95
CA GLU A 148 -4.48 -11.00 2.85
C GLU A 148 -4.70 -10.33 1.48
N ASN A 149 -5.16 -9.08 1.47
CA ASN A 149 -5.37 -8.27 0.28
C ASN A 149 -4.18 -7.34 -0.04
N GLN A 150 -3.08 -7.41 0.71
CA GLN A 150 -1.88 -6.57 0.51
C GLN A 150 -0.81 -7.19 -0.40
N LEU A 151 -0.99 -8.45 -0.81
CA LEU A 151 -0.15 -9.07 -1.83
C LEU A 151 -1.02 -9.27 -3.07
N PRO A 152 -0.63 -8.72 -4.24
CA PRO A 152 -1.34 -9.01 -5.48
C PRO A 152 -1.31 -10.53 -5.70
N ILE A 153 -2.46 -11.20 -5.51
CA ILE A 153 -2.62 -12.66 -5.74
C ILE A 153 -2.21 -13.03 -7.17
N CYS A 154 -2.17 -12.07 -8.10
CA CYS A 154 -1.62 -12.21 -9.43
C CYS A 154 -0.13 -12.63 -9.48
N PHE A 155 0.65 -12.48 -8.40
CA PHE A 155 1.97 -13.10 -8.28
C PHE A 155 1.91 -14.64 -8.29
N PHE A 156 0.79 -15.21 -7.87
CA PHE A 156 0.48 -16.65 -7.89
C PHE A 156 -0.46 -17.05 -9.03
N SER A 157 -0.98 -16.09 -9.81
CA SER A 157 -1.89 -16.37 -10.92
C SER A 157 -1.16 -17.04 -12.08
N PRO A 158 -1.78 -18.07 -12.71
CA PRO A 158 -1.28 -18.70 -13.92
C PRO A 158 -1.00 -17.71 -15.06
N ARG A 159 -1.54 -16.49 -15.10
CA ARG A 159 -1.33 -15.56 -16.23
C ARG A 159 0.12 -15.04 -16.36
N LEU A 160 0.83 -14.80 -15.26
CA LEU A 160 2.28 -14.51 -15.28
C LEU A 160 3.11 -15.79 -15.49
N LEU A 161 2.61 -16.92 -15.00
CA LEU A 161 3.15 -18.27 -15.25
C LEU A 161 2.89 -18.77 -16.69
N LEU A 162 1.91 -18.23 -17.43
CA LEU A 162 1.55 -18.61 -18.80
C LEU A 162 2.47 -17.96 -19.84
N LEU A 163 3.27 -16.97 -19.44
CA LEU A 163 4.46 -16.59 -20.18
C LEU A 163 5.50 -17.72 -20.25
N LYS A 164 5.29 -18.81 -19.51
CA LYS A 164 6.14 -20.00 -19.45
C LYS A 164 5.63 -21.17 -20.32
N THR A 165 4.47 -21.08 -20.99
CA THR A 165 3.85 -22.24 -21.67
C THR A 165 3.12 -21.91 -22.97
N ARG A 166 3.73 -21.10 -23.84
CA ARG A 166 3.27 -20.98 -25.25
C ARG A 166 4.38 -21.18 -26.27
N ARG A 167 5.29 -22.15 -26.04
CA ARG A 167 6.24 -22.65 -27.06
C ARG A 167 6.67 -24.12 -26.83
N GLU A 168 5.73 -25.03 -26.58
CA GLU A 168 5.99 -26.49 -26.66
C GLU A 168 4.96 -27.26 -27.49
N LEU A 169 4.16 -26.59 -28.32
CA LEU A 169 3.35 -27.24 -29.35
C LEU A 169 3.46 -26.47 -30.67
N ARG A 170 4.60 -26.64 -31.35
CA ARG A 170 4.84 -26.65 -32.81
C ARG A 170 6.32 -26.47 -33.10
#